data_AF-A0A9X1MTB1-F1
#
_entry.id   AF-A0A9X1MTB1-F1
#
_cell.length_a   1.000
_cell.length_b   1.000
_cell.length_c   1.000
_cell.angle_alpha   90.00
_cell.angle_beta   90.00
_cell.angle_gamma   90.00
#
_symmetry.space_group_name_H-M   'P 1'
#
loop_
_entity.id
_entity.type
_entity.pdbx_description
1 polymer ?
#
loop_
_entity_poly.entity_id
_entity_poly.type
_entity_poly.pdbx_seq_one_letter_code
_entity_poly.pdbx_strand_id
1 'polypeptide(L)'
;MSTSETPPPKNRPQFRIRHLLIAMVILGVIMAIVAPFVRVANANQWMLMGAACAGLALGTGIFHFGILIPRRLTRKNAGTPLITLFGGGYTLTDWASLRGGVFVVAFWVFVRFASFWNEGATLSNSAFQSHRLFEMEIVFGILAVLVGHLFVPAAEPQLCENGLLWGAYLVPWQSLKIIRGGMLDPLYLRMSYTPDKKIRVRADQREQVEAILRERRSLFDNNRSADFSE
;
A
#
# COMPACT_ATOMS: atom_id res chain seq x y z
N MET A 1 -11.26 -41.05 22.39
CA MET A 1 -11.59 -39.62 22.51
C MET A 1 -10.29 -38.85 22.54
N SER A 2 -9.89 -38.28 21.41
CA SER A 2 -8.65 -37.49 21.27
C SER A 2 -8.97 -36.04 21.56
N THR A 3 -8.45 -35.51 22.66
CA THR A 3 -8.52 -34.10 23.02
C THR A 3 -7.73 -33.29 22.00
N SER A 4 -8.41 -32.58 21.10
CA SER A 4 -7.76 -31.62 20.21
C SER A 4 -7.28 -30.44 21.04
N GLU A 5 -5.97 -30.37 21.27
CA GLU A 5 -5.31 -29.18 21.78
C GLU A 5 -5.62 -28.01 20.83
N THR A 6 -6.41 -27.08 21.33
CA THR A 6 -6.68 -25.81 20.67
C THR A 6 -5.36 -25.03 20.57
N PRO A 7 -4.93 -24.60 19.36
CA PRO A 7 -3.71 -23.83 19.23
C PRO A 7 -3.84 -22.51 20.00
N PRO A 8 -2.76 -22.03 20.65
CA PRO A 8 -2.82 -20.85 21.50
C PRO A 8 -3.26 -19.63 20.67
N PRO A 9 -4.07 -18.73 21.25
CA PRO A 9 -4.58 -17.57 20.55
C PRO A 9 -3.42 -16.70 20.07
N LYS A 10 -3.33 -16.58 18.74
CA LYS A 10 -2.44 -15.72 17.97
C LYS A 10 -2.36 -14.33 18.62
N ASN A 11 -1.16 -13.98 19.12
CA ASN A 11 -0.85 -12.69 19.74
C ASN A 11 -1.54 -11.53 18.99
N ARG A 12 -2.60 -10.99 19.59
CA ARG A 12 -3.16 -9.71 19.14
C ARG A 12 -2.05 -8.67 19.32
N PRO A 13 -1.85 -7.72 18.39
CA PRO A 13 -0.91 -6.63 18.59
C PRO A 13 -1.39 -5.77 19.77
N GLN A 14 -0.99 -6.12 20.98
CA GLN A 14 -1.14 -5.26 22.14
C GLN A 14 -0.18 -4.09 21.91
N PHE A 15 -0.74 -2.92 21.60
CA PHE A 15 -0.02 -1.65 21.72
C PHE A 15 0.50 -1.56 23.16
N ARG A 16 1.77 -1.92 23.38
CA ARG A 16 2.38 -1.84 24.71
C ARG A 16 2.35 -0.38 25.13
N ILE A 17 1.98 -0.11 26.39
CA ILE A 17 1.94 1.24 27.01
C ILE A 17 3.22 2.04 26.70
N ARG A 18 4.37 1.35 26.64
CA ARG A 18 5.66 1.91 26.23
C ARG A 18 5.64 2.62 24.86
N HIS A 19 4.98 2.06 23.84
CA HIS A 19 4.88 2.70 22.51
C HIS A 19 4.03 3.96 22.55
N LEU A 20 2.96 3.97 23.33
CA LEU A 20 2.12 5.16 23.54
C LEU A 20 2.92 6.26 24.24
N LEU A 21 3.64 5.93 25.31
CA LEU A 21 4.50 6.88 26.03
C LEU A 21 5.58 7.48 25.11
N ILE A 22 6.26 6.66 24.30
CA ILE A 22 7.24 7.14 23.33
C ILE A 22 6.58 8.09 22.31
N ALA A 23 5.40 7.73 21.79
CA ALA A 23 4.68 8.60 20.85
C ALA A 23 4.26 9.94 21.48
N MET A 24 3.81 9.93 22.74
CA MET A 24 3.47 11.16 23.47
C MET A 24 4.70 12.05 23.70
N VAL A 25 5.85 11.47 24.04
CA VAL A 25 7.11 12.21 24.21
C VAL A 25 7.54 12.85 22.89
N ILE A 26 7.52 12.09 21.79
CA ILE A 26 7.87 12.61 20.46
C ILE A 26 6.92 13.76 20.09
N LEU A 27 5.62 13.58 20.29
CA LEU A 27 4.63 14.63 20.01
C LEU A 27 4.86 15.87 20.88
N GLY A 28 5.19 15.68 22.16
CA GLY A 28 5.51 16.77 23.09
C GLY A 28 6.75 17.56 22.67
N VAL A 29 7.82 16.88 22.24
CA VAL A 29 9.04 17.53 21.71
C VAL A 29 8.72 18.30 20.43
N ILE A 30 7.97 17.71 19.50
CA ILE A 30 7.55 18.38 18.26
C ILE A 30 6.72 19.63 18.59
N MET A 31 5.75 19.51 19.50
CA MET A 31 4.92 20.66 19.92
C MET A 31 5.74 21.74 20.62
N ALA A 32 6.73 21.36 21.44
CA ALA A 32 7.62 22.33 22.09
C ALA A 32 8.47 23.10 21.08
N ILE A 33 8.95 22.43 20.02
CA ILE A 33 9.70 23.06 18.93
C ILE A 33 8.79 23.97 18.09
N VAL A 34 7.54 23.56 17.85
CA VAL A 34 6.58 24.29 17.00
C VAL A 34 5.89 25.46 17.73
N ALA A 35 5.74 25.37 19.06
CA ALA A 35 5.09 26.38 19.91
C ALA A 35 5.56 27.84 19.71
N PRO A 36 6.87 28.16 19.62
CA PRO A 36 7.30 29.53 19.37
C PRO A 36 6.85 30.05 17.99
N PHE A 37 6.84 29.20 16.97
CA PHE A 37 6.39 29.59 15.62
C PHE A 37 4.88 29.86 15.58
N VAL A 38 4.11 29.04 16.30
CA VAL A 38 2.65 29.19 16.42
C VAL A 38 2.25 30.51 17.10
N ARG A 39 3.01 30.96 18.11
CA ARG A 39 2.69 32.19 18.84
C ARG A 39 2.92 33.47 18.04
N VAL A 40 3.87 33.45 17.11
CA VAL A 40 4.25 34.62 16.30
C VAL A 40 3.61 34.54 14.90
N ALA A 41 2.88 33.46 14.62
CA ALA A 41 2.28 33.23 13.31
C ALA A 41 1.19 34.27 13.01
N ASN A 42 1.31 34.92 11.86
CA ASN A 42 0.29 35.84 11.36
C ASN A 42 -0.87 35.07 10.68
N ALA A 43 -1.97 35.76 10.36
CA ALA A 43 -3.15 35.14 9.75
C ALA A 43 -2.83 34.34 8.47
N ASN A 44 -1.90 34.83 7.64
CA ASN A 44 -1.45 34.16 6.43
C ASN A 44 -0.74 32.82 6.71
N GLN A 45 0.12 32.78 7.74
CA GLN A 45 0.80 31.56 8.17
C GLN A 45 -0.17 30.54 8.76
N TRP A 46 -1.20 31.00 9.48
CA TRP A 46 -2.29 30.14 9.95
C TRP A 46 -3.11 29.55 8.81
N MET A 47 -3.44 30.35 7.78
CA MET A 47 -4.13 29.85 6.59
C MET A 47 -3.29 28.82 5.84
N LEU A 48 -1.98 29.05 5.72
CA LEU A 48 -1.05 28.12 5.09
C LEU A 48 -0.99 26.78 5.85
N MET A 49 -0.90 26.83 7.20
CA MET A 49 -0.97 25.63 8.04
C MET A 49 -2.31 24.90 7.90
N GLY A 50 -3.41 25.65 7.87
CA GLY A 50 -4.75 25.11 7.65
C GLY A 50 -4.86 24.37 6.32
N ALA A 51 -4.36 24.96 5.23
CA ALA A 51 -4.34 24.35 3.90
C ALA A 51 -3.46 23.09 3.86
N ALA A 52 -2.28 23.11 4.48
CA ALA A 52 -1.41 21.94 4.58
C ALA A 52 -2.09 20.79 5.36
N CYS A 53 -2.74 21.10 6.48
CA CYS A 53 -3.50 20.12 7.28
C CYS A 53 -4.69 19.54 6.51
N ALA A 54 -5.44 20.39 5.79
CA ALA A 54 -6.53 19.95 4.93
C ALA A 54 -6.03 19.01 3.83
N GLY A 55 -4.92 19.37 3.17
CA GLY A 55 -4.26 18.54 2.16
C GLY A 55 -3.84 17.18 2.70
N LEU A 56 -3.17 17.15 3.86
CA LEU A 56 -2.80 15.89 4.53
C LEU A 56 -4.03 15.03 4.85
N ALA A 57 -5.10 15.63 5.35
CA ALA A 57 -6.33 14.93 5.68
C ALA A 57 -6.99 14.34 4.42
N LEU A 58 -7.11 15.12 3.35
CA LEU A 58 -7.65 14.68 2.06
C LEU A 58 -6.81 13.56 1.46
N GLY A 59 -5.49 13.73 1.39
CA GLY A 59 -4.58 12.71 0.86
C GLY A 59 -4.63 11.41 1.67
N THR A 60 -4.72 11.51 3.00
CA THR A 60 -4.91 10.34 3.87
C THR A 60 -6.26 9.66 3.60
N GLY A 61 -7.32 10.43 3.40
CA GLY A 61 -8.64 9.92 2.99
C GLY A 61 -8.56 9.18 1.66
N ILE A 62 -8.01 9.82 0.62
CA ILE A 62 -7.81 9.21 -0.71
C ILE A 62 -7.01 7.91 -0.61
N PHE A 63 -5.95 7.88 0.21
CA PHE A 63 -5.18 6.67 0.43
C PHE A 63 -6.00 5.55 1.08
N HIS A 64 -6.80 5.87 2.11
CA HIS A 64 -7.64 4.88 2.77
C HIS A 64 -8.74 4.34 1.86
N PHE A 65 -9.49 5.23 1.22
CA PHE A 65 -10.64 4.86 0.38
C PHE A 65 -10.25 4.33 -0.99
N GLY A 66 -9.20 4.89 -1.61
CA GLY A 66 -8.75 4.49 -2.94
C GLY A 66 -7.81 3.30 -2.95
N ILE A 67 -7.08 3.03 -1.85
CA ILE A 67 -6.01 2.01 -1.84
C ILE A 67 -6.24 0.97 -0.77
N LEU A 68 -6.37 1.35 0.51
CA LEU A 68 -6.47 0.39 1.60
C LEU A 68 -7.78 -0.40 1.61
N ILE A 69 -8.92 0.28 1.43
CA ILE A 69 -10.23 -0.38 1.45
C ILE A 69 -10.36 -1.37 0.28
N PRO A 70 -10.08 -1.00 -0.98
CA PRO A 70 -10.08 -1.94 -2.10
C PRO A 70 -9.16 -3.13 -1.84
N ARG A 71 -7.93 -2.90 -1.36
CA ARG A 71 -7.02 -3.99 -1.00
C ARG A 71 -7.60 -4.94 0.05
N ARG A 72 -8.24 -4.41 1.09
CA ARG A 72 -8.89 -5.23 2.13
C ARG A 72 -10.06 -6.03 1.57
N LEU A 73 -10.88 -5.43 0.72
CA LEU A 73 -12.01 -6.10 0.06
C LEU A 73 -11.52 -7.19 -0.89
N THR A 74 -10.56 -6.88 -1.77
CA THR A 74 -9.95 -7.86 -2.67
C THR A 74 -9.34 -9.02 -1.89
N ARG A 75 -8.65 -8.77 -0.78
CA ARG A 75 -8.08 -9.83 0.06
C ARG A 75 -9.15 -10.70 0.72
N LYS A 76 -10.27 -10.12 1.16
CA LYS A 76 -11.42 -10.90 1.67
C LYS A 76 -12.00 -11.77 0.56
N ASN A 77 -12.16 -11.21 -0.63
CA ASN A 77 -12.72 -11.91 -1.79
C ASN A 77 -11.77 -12.99 -2.34
N ALA A 78 -10.45 -12.87 -2.12
CA ALA A 78 -9.47 -13.86 -2.57
C ALA A 78 -9.57 -15.20 -1.82
N GLY A 79 -10.10 -15.19 -0.60
CA GLY A 79 -10.18 -16.38 0.27
C GLY A 79 -8.87 -16.71 0.98
N THR A 80 -8.77 -17.92 1.50
CA THR A 80 -7.59 -18.37 2.28
C THR A 80 -6.34 -18.41 1.38
N PRO A 81 -5.18 -17.88 1.83
CA PRO A 81 -3.93 -18.01 1.09
C PRO A 81 -3.44 -19.46 1.10
N LEU A 82 -3.18 -20.02 -0.08
CA LEU A 82 -2.65 -21.37 -0.28
C LEU A 82 -1.11 -21.36 -0.29
N ILE A 83 -0.52 -20.46 -1.08
CA ILE A 83 0.93 -20.30 -1.17
C ILE A 83 1.29 -18.84 -1.49
N THR A 84 2.37 -18.35 -0.88
CA THR A 84 2.96 -17.05 -1.21
C THR A 84 4.09 -17.26 -2.21
N LEU A 85 4.02 -16.56 -3.35
CA LEU A 85 4.99 -16.66 -4.44
C LEU A 85 6.13 -15.68 -4.18
N PHE A 86 7.26 -16.21 -3.71
CA PHE A 86 8.45 -15.42 -3.44
C PHE A 86 9.15 -15.02 -4.74
N GLY A 87 9.40 -13.72 -4.92
CA GLY A 87 10.14 -13.19 -6.07
C GLY A 87 9.29 -12.62 -7.22
N GLY A 88 7.98 -12.47 -7.03
CA GLY A 88 7.08 -11.84 -8.00
C GLY A 88 6.80 -10.34 -7.79
N GLY A 89 7.28 -9.74 -6.70
CA GLY A 89 6.95 -8.37 -6.33
C GLY A 89 8.17 -7.56 -5.91
N TYR A 90 8.67 -6.73 -6.83
CA TYR A 90 9.67 -5.68 -6.62
C TYR A 90 11.02 -6.17 -6.06
N THR A 91 12.09 -5.90 -6.80
CA THR A 91 13.44 -6.11 -6.26
C THR A 91 13.68 -5.19 -5.06
N LEU A 92 14.60 -5.56 -4.16
CA LEU A 92 15.06 -4.68 -3.07
C LEU A 92 15.45 -3.29 -3.59
N THR A 93 15.99 -3.25 -4.80
CA THR A 93 16.36 -2.05 -5.58
C THR A 93 15.15 -1.20 -5.96
N ASP A 94 14.03 -1.79 -6.36
CA ASP A 94 12.79 -1.07 -6.67
C ASP A 94 12.19 -0.43 -5.41
N TRP A 95 12.26 -1.13 -4.28
CA TRP A 95 11.81 -0.63 -2.99
C TRP A 95 12.69 0.48 -2.44
N ALA A 96 14.00 0.36 -2.60
CA ALA A 96 14.96 1.41 -2.25
C ALA A 96 14.74 2.66 -3.11
N SER A 97 14.50 2.49 -4.41
CA SER A 97 14.22 3.59 -5.34
C SER A 97 12.90 4.29 -5.01
N LEU A 98 11.85 3.53 -4.68
CA LEU A 98 10.57 4.09 -4.21
C LEU A 98 10.77 4.93 -2.94
N ARG A 99 11.50 4.40 -1.94
CA ARG A 99 11.80 5.14 -0.71
C ARG A 99 12.59 6.40 -0.97
N GLY A 100 13.65 6.31 -1.78
CA GLY A 100 14.45 7.46 -2.21
C GLY A 100 13.61 8.54 -2.89
N GLY A 101 12.72 8.14 -3.81
CA GLY A 101 11.78 9.04 -4.47
C GLY A 101 10.86 9.77 -3.49
N VAL A 102 10.30 9.07 -2.49
CA VAL A 102 9.46 9.71 -1.48
C VAL A 102 10.26 10.70 -0.62
N PHE A 103 11.52 10.41 -0.28
CA PHE A 103 12.39 11.37 0.42
C PHE A 103 12.64 12.64 -0.40
N VAL A 104 12.91 12.50 -1.70
CA VAL A 104 13.10 13.66 -2.60
C VAL A 104 11.84 14.51 -2.68
N VAL A 105 10.66 13.87 -2.82
CA VAL A 105 9.38 14.59 -2.82
C VAL A 105 9.14 15.28 -1.48
N ALA A 106 9.35 14.60 -0.36
CA ALA A 106 9.18 15.18 0.97
C ALA A 106 10.09 16.39 1.20
N PHE A 107 11.35 16.31 0.76
CA PHE A 107 12.28 17.43 0.81
C PHE A 107 11.81 18.60 -0.05
N TRP A 108 11.35 18.34 -1.27
CA TRP A 108 10.81 19.39 -2.14
C TRP A 108 9.55 20.06 -1.54
N VAL A 109 8.63 19.28 -0.96
CA VAL A 109 7.46 19.81 -0.23
C VAL A 109 7.90 20.72 0.92
N PHE A 110 8.89 20.29 1.69
CA PHE A 110 9.43 21.08 2.80
C PHE A 110 10.02 22.41 2.33
N VAL A 111 10.83 22.39 1.27
CA VAL A 111 11.42 23.62 0.68
C VAL A 111 10.33 24.55 0.18
N ARG A 112 9.29 24.04 -0.51
CA ARG A 112 8.15 24.86 -0.97
C ARG A 112 7.37 25.45 0.20
N PHE A 113 7.11 24.67 1.24
CA PHE A 113 6.43 25.15 2.45
C PHE A 113 7.23 26.26 3.14
N ALA A 114 8.54 26.09 3.30
CA ALA A 114 9.41 27.10 3.89
C ALA A 114 9.44 28.41 3.04
N SER A 115 9.41 28.29 1.72
CA SER A 115 9.33 29.45 0.82
C SER A 115 8.05 30.26 1.05
N PHE A 116 6.89 29.60 1.08
CA PHE A 116 5.62 30.29 1.34
C PHE A 116 5.50 30.76 2.79
N TRP A 117 6.10 30.06 3.75
CA TRP A 117 6.14 30.51 5.14
C TRP A 117 6.84 31.87 5.27
N ASN A 118 7.97 32.05 4.57
CA ASN A 118 8.71 33.31 4.54
C ASN A 118 7.96 34.40 3.77
N GLU A 119 7.36 34.06 2.63
CA GLU A 119 6.53 34.99 1.86
C GLU A 119 5.33 35.49 2.69
N GLY A 120 4.68 34.59 3.44
CA GLY A 120 3.59 34.92 4.35
C GLY A 120 4.01 35.85 5.49
N ALA A 121 5.25 35.75 5.98
CA ALA A 121 5.80 36.67 6.96
C ALA A 121 5.99 38.09 6.38
N THR A 122 6.40 38.20 5.11
CA THR A 122 6.59 39.49 4.43
C THR A 122 5.28 40.17 4.01
N LEU A 123 4.24 39.38 3.71
CA LEU A 123 2.95 39.86 3.21
C LEU A 123 1.95 40.18 4.34
N SER A 124 2.39 40.70 5.50
CA SER A 124 1.55 40.82 6.71
C SER A 124 0.21 41.55 6.49
N ASN A 125 0.13 42.40 5.48
CA ASN A 125 -1.03 43.26 5.20
C ASN A 125 -1.87 42.82 3.99
N SER A 126 -1.50 41.74 3.30
CA SER A 126 -2.23 41.23 2.13
C SER A 126 -2.50 39.74 2.26
N ALA A 127 -3.76 39.33 2.03
CA ALA A 127 -4.14 37.93 2.10
C ALA A 127 -3.41 37.08 1.05
N PHE A 128 -3.09 35.84 1.40
CA PHE A 128 -2.62 34.86 0.42
C PHE A 128 -3.62 34.68 -0.70
N GLN A 129 -3.12 34.61 -1.94
CA GLN A 129 -3.96 34.28 -3.08
C GLN A 129 -4.43 32.83 -2.98
N SER A 130 -5.70 32.58 -3.27
CA SER A 130 -6.34 31.25 -3.14
C SER A 130 -5.61 30.15 -3.90
N HIS A 131 -5.03 30.46 -5.07
CA HIS A 131 -4.27 29.51 -5.87
C HIS A 131 -3.04 28.95 -5.14
N ARG A 132 -2.39 29.75 -4.26
CA ARG A 132 -1.24 29.32 -3.44
C ARG A 132 -1.64 28.33 -2.36
N LEU A 133 -2.80 28.56 -1.74
CA LEU A 133 -3.35 27.66 -0.72
C LEU A 133 -3.74 26.31 -1.34
N PHE A 134 -4.36 26.34 -2.53
CA PHE A 134 -4.70 25.12 -3.27
C PHE A 134 -3.46 24.34 -3.72
N GLU A 135 -2.41 25.03 -4.16
CA GLU A 135 -1.12 24.40 -4.48
C GLU A 135 -0.58 23.61 -3.26
N MET A 136 -0.64 24.22 -2.07
CA MET A 136 -0.19 23.58 -0.83
C MET A 136 -1.05 22.38 -0.44
N GLU A 137 -2.37 22.50 -0.57
CA GLU A 137 -3.30 21.40 -0.31
C GLU A 137 -2.99 20.18 -1.20
N ILE A 138 -2.78 20.41 -2.50
CA ILE A 138 -2.41 19.33 -3.44
C ILE A 138 -1.07 18.70 -3.06
N VAL A 139 -0.04 19.52 -2.83
CA VAL A 139 1.31 19.03 -2.56
C VAL A 139 1.37 18.17 -1.29
N PHE A 140 0.72 18.63 -0.21
CA PHE A 140 0.62 17.85 1.03
C PHE A 140 -0.29 16.63 0.87
N GLY A 141 -1.35 16.70 0.05
CA GLY A 141 -2.19 15.55 -0.28
C GLY A 141 -1.42 14.44 -1.01
N ILE A 142 -0.62 14.80 -2.01
CA ILE A 142 0.26 13.86 -2.73
C ILE A 142 1.28 13.25 -1.77
N LEU A 143 1.90 14.06 -0.91
CA LEU A 143 2.85 13.59 0.09
C LEU A 143 2.20 12.55 1.03
N ALA A 144 0.99 12.82 1.53
CA ALA A 144 0.27 11.88 2.39
C ALA A 144 0.01 10.53 1.71
N VAL A 145 -0.39 10.53 0.43
CA VAL A 145 -0.59 9.30 -0.36
C VAL A 145 0.72 8.52 -0.52
N LEU A 146 1.81 9.21 -0.87
CA LEU A 146 3.13 8.60 -1.05
C LEU A 146 3.68 8.01 0.25
N VAL A 147 3.56 8.74 1.35
CA VAL A 147 3.93 8.26 2.68
C VAL A 147 3.09 7.05 3.06
N GLY A 148 1.79 7.05 2.77
CA GLY A 148 0.93 5.88 2.95
C GLY A 148 1.47 4.64 2.23
N HIS A 149 1.95 4.79 1.01
CA HIS A 149 2.57 3.68 0.26
C HIS A 149 3.86 3.15 0.89
N LEU A 150 4.63 3.95 1.62
CA LEU A 150 5.82 3.48 2.33
C LEU A 150 5.49 2.54 3.50
N PHE A 151 4.35 2.78 4.16
CA PHE A 151 3.94 2.01 5.33
C PHE A 151 3.18 0.73 4.98
N VAL A 152 2.69 0.61 3.75
CA VAL A 152 2.03 -0.63 3.31
C VAL A 152 3.05 -1.54 2.64
N PRO A 153 3.35 -2.72 3.20
CA PRO A 153 4.30 -3.64 2.59
C PRO A 153 3.87 -4.00 1.17
N ALA A 154 4.84 -4.24 0.28
CA ALA A 154 4.53 -4.81 -1.02
C ALA A 154 3.81 -6.12 -0.78
N ALA A 155 2.61 -6.24 -1.33
CA ALA A 155 1.92 -7.50 -1.34
C ALA A 155 2.65 -8.39 -2.35
N GLU A 156 3.36 -9.39 -1.82
CA GLU A 156 3.82 -10.50 -2.64
C GLU A 156 2.62 -11.16 -3.31
N PRO A 157 2.76 -11.63 -4.56
CA PRO A 157 1.69 -12.38 -5.20
C PRO A 157 1.40 -13.65 -4.41
N GLN A 158 0.13 -13.90 -4.11
CA GLN A 158 -0.35 -15.04 -3.32
C GLN A 158 -1.38 -15.81 -4.14
N LEU A 159 -1.22 -17.13 -4.22
CA LEU A 159 -2.30 -17.99 -4.69
C LEU A 159 -3.26 -18.21 -3.52
N CYS A 160 -4.53 -17.91 -3.74
CA CYS A 160 -5.61 -18.00 -2.77
C CYS A 160 -6.75 -18.85 -3.35
N GLU A 161 -7.69 -19.29 -2.52
CA GLU A 161 -8.82 -20.14 -2.94
C GLU A 161 -9.54 -19.67 -4.21
N ASN A 162 -9.74 -18.35 -4.36
CA ASN A 162 -10.51 -17.77 -5.47
C ASN A 162 -9.64 -17.21 -6.61
N GLY A 163 -8.32 -17.36 -6.55
CA GLY A 163 -7.42 -16.92 -7.61
C GLY A 163 -6.06 -16.46 -7.11
N LEU A 164 -5.33 -15.75 -7.96
CA LEU A 164 -4.07 -15.11 -7.60
C LEU A 164 -4.33 -13.68 -7.11
N LEU A 165 -4.04 -13.42 -5.84
CA LEU A 165 -4.03 -12.09 -5.25
C LEU A 165 -2.68 -11.41 -5.51
N TRP A 166 -2.69 -10.24 -6.13
CA TRP A 166 -1.48 -9.43 -6.34
C TRP A 166 -1.76 -7.96 -6.07
N GLY A 167 -1.29 -7.45 -4.93
CA GLY A 167 -1.58 -6.07 -4.53
C GLY A 167 -3.07 -5.86 -4.24
N ALA A 168 -3.70 -5.01 -5.06
CA ALA A 168 -5.14 -4.73 -5.01
C ALA A 168 -5.95 -5.55 -6.02
N TYR A 169 -5.28 -6.38 -6.83
CA TYR A 169 -5.91 -7.12 -7.92
C TYR A 169 -6.11 -8.58 -7.52
N LEU A 170 -7.31 -9.10 -7.79
CA LEU A 170 -7.61 -10.53 -7.74
C LEU A 170 -7.75 -11.03 -9.17
N VAL A 171 -6.89 -11.97 -9.52
CA VAL A 171 -6.80 -12.59 -10.82
C VAL A 171 -7.50 -13.94 -10.72
N PRO A 172 -8.69 -14.12 -11.32
CA PRO A 172 -9.44 -15.35 -11.16
C PRO A 172 -8.70 -16.49 -11.89
N TRP A 173 -8.82 -17.72 -11.40
CA TRP A 173 -8.07 -18.88 -11.87
C TRP A 173 -8.16 -19.10 -13.38
N GLN A 174 -9.33 -18.86 -13.98
CA GLN A 174 -9.60 -19.04 -15.41
C GLN A 174 -8.72 -18.15 -16.29
N SER A 175 -8.23 -17.04 -15.74
CA SER A 175 -7.39 -16.08 -16.44
C SER A 175 -5.90 -16.38 -16.32
N LEU A 176 -5.49 -17.34 -15.49
CA LEU A 176 -4.08 -17.71 -15.29
C LEU A 176 -3.63 -18.74 -16.31
N LYS A 177 -2.50 -18.47 -16.98
CA LYS A 177 -1.83 -19.38 -17.90
C LYS A 177 -0.43 -19.68 -17.41
N ILE A 178 -0.07 -20.96 -17.36
CA ILE A 178 1.30 -21.40 -17.08
C ILE A 178 2.12 -21.28 -18.35
N ILE A 179 3.30 -20.67 -18.26
CA ILE A 179 4.27 -20.67 -19.34
C ILE A 179 5.53 -21.41 -18.90
N ARG A 180 5.73 -22.52 -19.60
CA ARG A 180 6.99 -23.23 -19.85
C ARG A 180 8.06 -22.31 -20.42
N GLY A 181 8.96 -21.72 -19.64
CA GLY A 181 10.28 -21.48 -20.24
C GLY A 181 10.94 -22.85 -20.51
N GLY A 182 11.86 -22.99 -21.47
CA GLY A 182 12.49 -24.25 -21.90
C GLY A 182 13.30 -25.09 -20.88
N MET A 183 14.32 -25.83 -21.35
CA MET A 183 14.88 -27.00 -20.62
C MET A 183 15.62 -26.70 -19.29
N LEU A 184 15.94 -25.45 -18.99
CA LEU A 184 16.58 -25.01 -17.72
C LEU A 184 15.71 -24.02 -16.93
N ASP A 185 14.45 -23.83 -17.32
CA ASP A 185 13.76 -22.56 -17.13
C ASP A 185 12.88 -22.48 -15.87
N PRO A 186 12.79 -21.29 -15.25
CA PRO A 186 11.71 -20.94 -14.32
C PRO A 186 10.31 -21.17 -14.86
N LEU A 187 9.42 -21.69 -14.00
CA LEU A 187 7.99 -21.70 -14.27
C LEU A 187 7.46 -20.27 -14.13
N TYR A 188 6.78 -19.76 -15.16
CA TYR A 188 6.17 -18.45 -15.13
C TYR A 188 4.65 -18.56 -15.09
N LEU A 189 4.02 -17.76 -14.24
CA LEU A 189 2.57 -17.52 -14.29
C LEU A 189 2.32 -16.25 -15.09
N ARG A 190 1.51 -16.36 -16.15
CA ARG A 190 1.07 -15.25 -17.00
C ARG A 190 -0.42 -15.00 -16.79
N MET A 191 -0.78 -13.74 -16.68
CA MET A 191 -2.17 -13.30 -16.64
C MET A 191 -2.67 -13.08 -18.06
N SER A 192 -3.82 -13.64 -18.42
CA SER A 192 -4.33 -13.58 -19.80
C SER A 192 -4.64 -12.15 -20.25
N TYR A 193 -5.04 -11.26 -19.34
CA TYR A 193 -5.36 -9.85 -19.63
C TYR A 193 -4.17 -8.89 -19.42
N THR A 194 -3.02 -9.38 -18.94
CA THR A 194 -1.79 -8.56 -18.85
C THR A 194 -0.60 -9.39 -19.33
N PRO A 195 -0.47 -9.57 -20.65
CA PRO A 195 0.50 -10.49 -21.24
C PRO A 195 1.96 -10.21 -20.88
N ASP A 196 2.31 -8.98 -20.50
CA ASP A 196 3.69 -8.60 -20.19
C ASP A 196 4.08 -8.88 -18.73
N LYS A 197 3.09 -9.11 -17.85
CA LYS A 197 3.35 -9.42 -16.45
C LYS A 197 3.48 -10.93 -16.26
N LYS A 198 4.73 -11.38 -16.08
CA LYS A 198 5.09 -12.75 -15.76
C LYS A 198 5.56 -12.82 -14.31
N ILE A 199 4.95 -13.70 -13.52
CA ILE A 199 5.42 -13.97 -12.15
C ILE A 199 6.33 -15.19 -12.21
N ARG A 200 7.58 -15.01 -11.79
CA ARG A 200 8.56 -16.09 -11.69
C ARG A 200 8.24 -16.95 -10.46
N VAL A 201 8.09 -18.25 -10.65
CA VAL A 201 7.95 -19.23 -9.56
C VAL A 201 9.31 -19.86 -9.29
N ARG A 202 9.72 -19.88 -8.01
CA ARG A 202 11.00 -20.49 -7.60
C ARG A 202 10.95 -22.01 -7.78
N ALA A 203 12.13 -22.63 -7.92
CA ALA A 203 12.26 -24.05 -8.21
C ALA A 203 11.63 -24.97 -7.15
N ASP A 204 11.79 -24.60 -5.88
CA ASP A 204 11.25 -25.27 -4.70
C ASP A 204 9.72 -25.23 -4.61
N GLN A 205 9.07 -24.22 -5.21
CA GLN A 205 7.61 -24.05 -5.16
C GLN A 205 6.90 -24.61 -6.41
N ARG A 206 7.62 -25.10 -7.42
CA ARG A 206 7.04 -25.47 -8.72
C ARG A 206 5.99 -26.55 -8.61
N GLU A 207 6.32 -27.66 -7.96
CA GLU A 207 5.44 -28.82 -7.87
C GLU A 207 4.16 -28.47 -7.12
N GLN A 208 4.29 -27.72 -6.02
CA GLN A 208 3.14 -27.25 -5.25
C GLN A 208 2.24 -26.31 -6.06
N VAL A 209 2.83 -25.36 -6.79
CA VAL A 209 2.08 -24.43 -7.64
C VAL A 209 1.38 -25.17 -8.78
N GLU A 210 2.05 -26.12 -9.43
CA GLU A 210 1.44 -26.95 -10.47
C GLU A 210 0.31 -27.83 -9.92
N ALA A 211 0.49 -28.43 -8.75
CA ALA A 211 -0.53 -29.25 -8.10
C ALA A 211 -1.80 -28.43 -7.82
N ILE A 212 -1.66 -27.26 -7.22
CA ILE A 212 -2.76 -26.33 -6.94
C ILE A 212 -3.47 -25.94 -8.24
N LEU A 213 -2.71 -25.60 -9.29
CA LEU A 213 -3.29 -25.19 -10.57
C LEU A 213 -4.04 -26.33 -11.27
N ARG A 214 -3.53 -27.57 -11.19
CA ARG A 214 -4.20 -28.75 -11.75
C ARG A 214 -5.51 -29.03 -11.02
N GLU A 215 -5.47 -29.09 -9.68
CA GLU A 215 -6.65 -29.34 -8.84
C GLU A 215 -7.76 -28.30 -9.10
N ARG A 216 -7.39 -27.03 -9.10
CA ARG A 216 -8.36 -25.95 -9.30
C ARG A 216 -8.90 -25.91 -10.73
N ARG A 217 -8.08 -26.23 -11.75
CA ARG A 217 -8.55 -26.31 -13.14
C ARG A 217 -9.54 -27.46 -13.33
N SER A 218 -9.27 -28.64 -12.75
CA SER A 218 -10.21 -29.77 -12.82
C SER A 218 -11.56 -29.46 -12.16
N LEU A 219 -11.57 -28.70 -11.05
CA LEU A 219 -12.81 -28.26 -10.42
C LEU A 219 -13.61 -27.32 -11.31
N PHE A 220 -12.96 -26.45 -12.09
CA PHE A 220 -13.65 -25.59 -13.04
C PHE A 220 -14.22 -26.34 -14.24
N ASP A 221 -13.45 -27.26 -14.82
CA ASP A 221 -13.91 -28.02 -15.99
C ASP A 221 -15.11 -28.92 -15.62
N ASN A 222 -15.11 -29.53 -14.43
CA ASN A 222 -16.22 -30.33 -13.92
C ASN A 222 -17.49 -29.52 -13.62
N ASN A 223 -17.36 -28.32 -13.02
CA ASN A 223 -18.52 -27.46 -12.76
C ASN A 223 -19.12 -26.91 -14.06
N ARG A 224 -18.27 -26.64 -15.06
CA ARG A 224 -18.75 -26.16 -16.37
C ARG A 224 -19.51 -27.25 -17.11
N SER A 225 -19.11 -28.52 -17.01
CA SER A 225 -19.88 -29.62 -17.61
C SER A 225 -21.23 -29.86 -16.95
N ALA A 226 -21.39 -29.54 -15.66
CA ALA A 226 -22.65 -29.69 -14.94
C ALA A 226 -23.69 -28.62 -15.34
N ASP A 227 -23.26 -27.38 -15.56
CA ASP A 227 -24.14 -26.27 -15.98
C ASP A 227 -24.67 -26.40 -17.43
N PHE A 228 -24.11 -27.28 -18.27
CA PHE A 228 -24.60 -27.55 -19.63
C PHE A 228 -25.49 -28.80 -19.72
N SER A 229 -25.80 -29.43 -18.59
CA SER A 229 -26.63 -30.64 -18.51
C SER A 229 -28.02 -30.40 -17.89
N GLU A 230 -28.39 -29.15 -17.62
CA GLU A 230 -29.76 -28.70 -17.35
C GLU A 230 -30.35 -27.96 -18.56
#